data_AF-A0A849UCS4-F1
#
_entry.id   AF-A0A849UCS4-F1
#
_cell.length_a   1.000
_cell.length_b   1.000
_cell.length_c   1.000
_cell.angle_alpha   90.00
_cell.angle_beta   90.00
_cell.angle_gamma   90.00
#
_symmetry.space_group_name_H-M   'P 1'
#
loop_
_entity.id
_entity.type
_entity.pdbx_description
1 polymer ?
#
loop_
_entity_poly.entity_id
_entity_poly.type
_entity_poly.pdbx_seq_one_letter_code
_entity_poly.pdbx_strand_id
1 'polypeptide(L)'
;MVAQALNLGILTAMFFIIGMIKPKWPLFFMEKPSRFLILAISTILFMISATMYGEGHRQEKNEKAAKEVLANPQAVAPVPLPEVKTTTTLAPQPKPAK
;
A
#
# COMPACT_ATOMS: atom_id res chain seq x y z
N MET A 1 7.20 2.97 -8.40
CA MET A 1 7.52 3.24 -6.97
C MET A 1 8.07 2.01 -6.24
N VAL A 2 7.59 0.80 -6.56
CA VAL A 2 7.99 -0.44 -5.86
C VAL A 2 9.49 -0.75 -5.96
N ALA A 3 10.11 -0.58 -7.14
CA ALA A 3 11.54 -0.82 -7.31
C ALA A 3 12.43 0.12 -6.45
N GLN A 4 12.00 1.38 -6.27
CA GLN A 4 12.70 2.35 -5.42
C GLN A 4 12.58 1.97 -3.94
N ALA A 5 11.38 1.53 -3.51
CA ALA A 5 11.16 1.03 -2.16
C ALA A 5 11.99 -0.24 -1.87
N LEU A 6 12.16 -1.14 -2.86
CA LEU A 6 13.02 -2.32 -2.74
C LEU A 6 14.49 -1.93 -2.56
N ASN A 7 15.00 -1.01 -3.40
CA ASN A 7 16.36 -0.50 -3.28
C ASN A 7 16.61 0.16 -1.91
N LEU A 8 15.63 0.94 -1.42
CA LEU A 8 15.69 1.56 -0.09
C LEU A 8 15.71 0.50 1.02
N GLY A 9 14.92 -0.56 0.89
CA GLY A 9 14.93 -1.70 1.83
C GLY A 9 16.29 -2.41 1.87
N ILE A 10 16.90 -2.65 0.70
CA ILE A 10 18.25 -3.25 0.60
C ILE A 10 19.29 -2.33 1.23
N LEU A 11 19.23 -1.03 0.95
CA LEU A 11 20.15 -0.04 1.52
C LEU A 11 19.98 0.05 3.04
N THR A 12 18.75 -0.03 3.54
CA THR A 12 18.44 -0.11 4.98
C THR A 12 19.05 -1.36 5.62
N ALA A 13 18.95 -2.51 4.96
CA ALA A 13 19.57 -3.75 5.43
C ALA A 13 21.11 -3.64 5.46
N MET A 14 21.73 -3.08 4.42
CA MET A 14 23.17 -2.79 4.40
C MET A 14 23.57 -1.82 5.53
N PHE A 15 22.83 -0.74 5.70
CA PHE A 15 23.04 0.24 6.78
C PHE A 15 22.99 -0.44 8.15
N PHE A 16 22.00 -1.31 8.37
CA PHE A 16 21.85 -2.03 9.63
C PHE A 16 23.00 -3.01 9.87
N ILE A 17 23.38 -3.84 8.89
CA ILE A 17 24.47 -4.81 9.02
C ILE A 17 25.80 -4.09 9.26
N ILE A 18 26.14 -3.09 8.44
CA ILE A 18 27.39 -2.35 8.56
C ILE A 18 27.42 -1.55 9.87
N GLY A 19 26.28 -0.97 10.26
CA GLY A 19 26.14 -0.24 11.52
C GLY A 19 26.27 -1.12 12.76
N MET A 20 25.75 -2.33 12.73
CA MET A 20 25.91 -3.30 13.82
C MET A 20 27.37 -3.74 13.98
N ILE A 21 28.09 -3.97 12.88
CA ILE A 21 29.52 -4.34 12.90
C ILE A 21 30.38 -3.16 13.36
N LYS A 22 30.17 -1.97 12.78
CA LYS A 22 30.94 -0.78 13.07
C LYS A 22 30.03 0.45 13.15
N PRO A 23 29.54 0.81 14.34
CA PRO A 23 28.49 1.82 14.49
C PRO A 23 28.88 3.22 14.01
N LYS A 24 30.18 3.51 14.03
CA LYS A 24 30.76 4.77 13.54
C LYS A 24 30.81 4.88 12.01
N TRP A 25 30.50 3.82 11.27
CA TRP A 25 30.50 3.89 9.81
C TRP A 25 29.24 4.60 9.27
N PRO A 26 28.01 4.15 9.60
CA PRO A 26 26.82 4.91 9.22
C PRO A 26 26.66 6.22 9.99
N LEU A 27 27.11 6.26 11.25
CA LEU A 27 27.05 7.43 12.12
C LEU A 27 28.45 8.03 12.30
N PHE A 28 29.13 8.29 11.19
CA PHE A 28 30.49 8.86 11.19
C PHE A 28 30.58 10.24 11.83
N PHE A 29 29.45 10.93 11.98
CA PHE A 29 29.35 12.25 12.59
C PHE A 29 29.28 12.23 14.13
N MET A 30 29.15 11.06 14.77
CA MET A 30 29.00 10.97 16.22
C MET A 30 30.29 10.43 16.88
N GLU A 31 30.68 10.99 18.04
CA GLU A 31 31.90 10.56 18.73
C GLU A 31 31.80 9.13 19.29
N LYS A 32 30.69 8.84 19.98
CA LYS A 32 30.37 7.54 20.61
C LYS A 32 29.00 7.02 20.14
N PRO A 33 28.89 6.54 18.89
CA PRO A 33 27.65 5.96 18.39
C PRO A 33 27.38 4.61 19.09
N SER A 34 26.22 4.49 19.72
CA SER A 34 25.77 3.25 20.33
C SER A 34 25.07 2.36 19.29
N ARG A 35 25.26 1.04 19.41
CA ARG A 35 24.56 0.04 18.58
C ARG A 35 23.04 0.14 18.72
N PHE A 36 22.55 0.54 19.90
CA PHE A 36 21.12 0.72 20.15
C PHE A 36 20.52 1.82 19.27
N LEU A 37 21.28 2.90 19.03
CA LEU A 37 20.80 4.02 18.23
C LEU A 37 20.68 3.64 16.75
N ILE A 38 21.58 2.79 16.25
CA ILE A 38 21.49 2.21 14.91
C ILE A 38 20.27 1.31 14.79
N LEU A 39 20.01 0.51 15.82
CA LEU A 39 18.83 -0.34 15.86
C LEU A 39 17.55 0.49 15.80
N ALA A 40 17.44 1.55 16.61
CA ALA A 40 16.30 2.48 16.58
C ALA A 40 16.10 3.14 15.20
N ILE A 41 17.17 3.68 14.60
CA ILE A 41 17.11 4.31 13.27
C ILE A 41 16.71 3.27 12.21
N SER A 42 17.31 2.08 12.24
CA SER A 42 17.03 1.01 11.28
C SER A 42 15.58 0.54 11.32
N THR A 43 14.97 0.45 12.51
CA THR A 43 13.55 0.11 12.67
C THR A 43 12.66 1.14 12.00
N ILE A 44 12.98 2.42 12.16
CA ILE A 44 12.23 3.52 11.52
C ILE A 44 12.40 3.45 10.00
N LEU A 45 13.63 3.31 9.49
CA LEU A 45 13.88 3.16 8.05
C LEU A 45 13.18 1.94 7.45
N PHE A 46 13.12 0.84 8.20
CA PHE A 46 12.42 -0.36 7.80
C PHE A 46 10.91 -0.10 7.69
N MET A 47 10.29 0.57 8.67
CA MET A 47 8.88 0.95 8.58
C MET A 47 8.58 1.85 7.38
N ILE A 48 9.45 2.83 7.11
CA ILE A 48 9.32 3.71 5.93
C ILE A 48 9.37 2.88 4.64
N SER A 49 10.37 2.01 4.52
CA SER A 49 10.55 1.14 3.35
C SER A 49 9.35 0.22 3.14
N ALA A 50 8.84 -0.39 4.22
CA ALA A 50 7.68 -1.28 4.19
C ALA A 50 6.40 -0.53 3.78
N THR A 51 6.20 0.69 4.29
CA THR A 51 5.04 1.54 3.97
C THR A 51 5.07 1.92 2.49
N MET A 52 6.22 2.39 2.02
CA MET A 52 6.40 2.80 0.62
C MET A 52 6.26 1.62 -0.36
N TYR A 53 6.73 0.44 0.03
CA TYR A 53 6.54 -0.79 -0.75
C TYR A 53 5.06 -1.17 -0.85
N GLY A 54 4.33 -1.13 0.27
CA GLY A 54 2.89 -1.43 0.32
C GLY A 54 2.06 -0.47 -0.55
N GLU A 55 2.34 0.83 -0.47
CA GLU A 55 1.66 1.83 -1.29
C GLU A 55 2.00 1.69 -2.78
N GLY A 56 3.28 1.47 -3.11
CA GLY A 56 3.70 1.26 -4.49
C GLY A 56 2.98 0.08 -5.15
N HIS A 57 2.79 -1.01 -4.42
CA HIS A 57 2.14 -2.20 -4.97
C HIS A 57 0.62 -2.03 -5.13
N ARG A 58 -0.01 -1.22 -4.27
CA ARG A 58 -1.42 -0.81 -4.44
C ARG A 58 -1.60 0.07 -5.68
N GLN A 59 -0.69 0.99 -5.95
CA GLN A 59 -0.73 1.82 -7.17
C GLN A 59 -0.58 0.96 -8.43
N GLU A 60 0.36 0.03 -8.47
CA GLU A 60 0.55 -0.85 -9.64
C GLU A 60 -0.69 -1.70 -9.94
N LYS A 61 -1.39 -2.18 -8.91
CA LYS A 61 -2.64 -2.94 -9.08
C LYS A 61 -3.75 -2.06 -9.67
N ASN A 62 -3.90 -0.83 -9.19
CA ASN A 62 -4.91 0.11 -9.69
C ASN A 62 -4.59 0.56 -11.13
N GLU A 63 -3.32 0.79 -11.45
CA GLU A 63 -2.89 1.15 -12.80
C GLU A 63 -3.10 0.00 -13.79
N LYS A 64 -2.86 -1.25 -13.37
CA LYS A 64 -3.15 -2.43 -14.19
C LYS A 64 -4.64 -2.61 -14.41
N ALA A 65 -5.46 -2.48 -13.36
CA ALA A 65 -6.91 -2.53 -13.49
C ALA A 65 -7.45 -1.41 -14.39
N ALA A 66 -6.93 -0.18 -14.28
CA ALA A 66 -7.31 0.93 -15.14
C ALA A 66 -6.88 0.70 -16.61
N LYS A 67 -5.66 0.18 -16.83
CA LYS A 67 -5.20 -0.18 -18.18
C LYS A 67 -5.99 -1.33 -18.79
N GLU A 68 -6.45 -2.30 -18.01
CA GLU A 68 -7.29 -3.40 -18.47
C GLU A 68 -8.69 -2.92 -18.87
N VAL A 69 -9.28 -1.98 -18.12
CA VAL A 69 -10.54 -1.30 -18.48
C VAL A 69 -10.40 -0.48 -19.77
N LEU A 70 -9.26 0.18 -19.97
CA LEU A 70 -8.99 0.96 -21.19
C LEU A 70 -8.63 0.08 -22.41
N ALA A 71 -8.01 -1.07 -22.20
CA ALA A 71 -7.62 -2.00 -23.26
C ALA A 71 -8.78 -2.91 -23.71
N ASN A 72 -9.77 -3.14 -22.85
CA ASN A 72 -11.00 -3.84 -23.22
C ASN A 72 -12.25 -3.09 -22.71
N PRO A 73 -12.74 -2.09 -23.46
CA PRO A 73 -13.92 -1.29 -23.08
C PRO A 73 -15.23 -2.10 -22.92
N GLN A 74 -15.26 -3.37 -23.33
CA GLN A 74 -16.44 -4.23 -23.29
C GLN A 74 -16.50 -5.15 -22.05
N ALA A 75 -15.51 -5.12 -21.16
CA ALA A 75 -15.55 -5.90 -19.90
C ALA A 75 -16.24 -5.16 -18.73
N VAL A 76 -16.88 -4.01 -18.99
CA VAL A 76 -17.79 -3.37 -18.02
C VAL A 76 -19.13 -4.11 -18.03
N ALA A 77 -19.14 -5.36 -17.57
CA ALA A 77 -20.33 -5.89 -16.94
C ALA A 77 -20.57 -5.04 -15.66
N PRO A 78 -21.80 -4.60 -15.40
CA PRO A 78 -22.08 -3.63 -14.36
C PRO A 78 -21.67 -4.21 -13.00
N VAL A 79 -20.82 -3.49 -12.29
CA VAL A 79 -20.62 -3.67 -10.85
C VAL A 79 -22.03 -3.69 -10.23
N PRO A 80 -22.43 -4.74 -9.50
CA PRO A 80 -23.62 -4.65 -8.66
C PRO A 80 -23.34 -3.55 -7.63
N LEU A 81 -24.04 -2.43 -7.77
CA LEU A 81 -24.11 -1.44 -6.70
C LEU A 81 -24.49 -2.19 -5.41
N PRO A 82 -23.93 -1.85 -4.24
CA PRO A 82 -24.52 -2.29 -2.99
C PRO A 82 -25.98 -1.86 -3.00
N GLU A 83 -26.90 -2.83 -2.97
CA GLU A 83 -28.34 -2.64 -3.04
C GLU A 83 -28.78 -1.63 -1.97
N VAL A 84 -28.93 -0.38 -2.37
CA VAL A 84 -29.75 0.59 -1.66
C VAL A 84 -31.18 0.12 -1.85
N LYS A 85 -31.75 -0.51 -0.81
CA LYS A 85 -33.18 -0.84 -0.73
C LYS A 85 -34.02 0.43 -0.80
N THR A 86 -34.27 0.95 -2.00
CA THR A 86 -35.36 1.90 -2.26
C THR A 86 -36.60 1.11 -2.67
N THR A 87 -37.34 0.63 -1.66
CA THR A 87 -38.72 0.21 -1.85
C THR A 87 -39.56 1.46 -2.11
N THR A 88 -39.71 1.85 -3.37
CA THR A 88 -40.84 2.67 -3.82
C THR A 88 -41.21 2.26 -5.24
N THR A 89 -42.22 1.42 -5.37
CA THR A 89 -43.03 1.37 -6.59
C THR A 89 -44.49 1.28 -6.15
N LEU A 90 -45.17 2.39 -6.36
CA LEU A 90 -46.61 2.56 -6.16
C LEU A 90 -47.38 1.80 -7.24
N ALA A 91 -48.26 0.90 -6.78
CA ALA A 91 -49.58 0.50 -7.33
C ALA A 91 -49.68 -0.07 -8.77
N PRO A 92 -50.54 -1.07 -9.02
CA PRO A 92 -51.99 -0.83 -9.04
C PRO A 92 -52.84 -1.92 -8.36
N GLN A 93 -53.91 -1.50 -7.68
CA GLN A 93 -55.07 -2.33 -7.31
C GLN A 93 -55.79 -2.84 -8.59
N PRO A 94 -56.41 -4.04 -8.57
CA PRO A 94 -57.87 -4.09 -8.34
C PRO A 94 -58.43 -5.34 -7.59
N LYS A 95 -59.30 -5.07 -6.58
CA LYS A 95 -60.62 -5.67 -6.20
C LYS A 95 -60.85 -7.21 -6.17
N PRO A 96 -61.96 -7.72 -5.56
CA PRO A 96 -62.58 -7.55 -4.24
C PRO A 96 -62.84 -8.90 -3.50
N ALA A 97 -62.97 -8.90 -2.17
CA ALA A 97 -63.77 -9.83 -1.33
C ALA A 97 -63.44 -9.47 0.14
N LYS A 98 -64.36 -9.22 1.06
CA LYS A 98 -65.68 -9.80 1.32
C LYS A 98 -66.48 -8.81 2.19
#